data_AF-A0A0G1LRI3-F1
#
_entry.id   AF-A0A0G1LRI3-F1
#
_cell.length_a   1.000
_cell.length_b   1.000
_cell.length_c   1.000
_cell.angle_alpha   90.00
_cell.angle_beta   90.00
_cell.angle_gamma   90.00
#
_symmetry.space_group_name_H-M   'P 1'
#
loop_
_entity.id
_entity.type
_entity.pdbx_description
1 polymer ?
#
loop_
_entity_poly.entity_id
_entity_poly.type
_entity_poly.pdbx_seq_one_letter_code
_entity_poly.pdbx_strand_id
1 'polypeptide(L)' 'MAVKNVRDNGVEEEVRTSNDYGYEFQRFFSYYRPEEIKKYFEDVGLEIVWENSKKTGNCEWLQIIKF' A
#
# COMPACT_ATOMS: atom_id res chain seq x y z
N MET A 1 -2.84 -4.98 6.91
CA MET A 1 -1.89 -4.76 5.80
C MET A 1 -1.85 -3.26 5.54
N ALA A 2 -0.66 -2.65 5.47
CA ALA A 2 -0.51 -1.20 5.26
C ALA A 2 -0.06 -0.97 3.81
N VAL A 3 -0.84 -0.24 3.03
CA VAL A 3 -0.53 0.07 1.63
C VAL A 3 -0.39 1.56 1.47
N LYS A 4 0.67 1.99 0.78
CA LYS A 4 1.03 3.38 0.55
C LYS A 4 0.71 3.75 -0.90
N ASN A 5 0.08 4.91 -1.07
CA ASN A 5 -0.36 5.41 -2.37
C ASN A 5 0.80 5.65 -3.35
N VAL A 6 0.54 5.51 -4.66
CA VAL A 6 1.55 5.67 -5.73
C VAL A 6 2.14 7.08 -5.74
N ARG A 7 3.46 7.18 -5.95
CA ARG A 7 4.13 8.46 -6.22
C ARG A 7 3.87 8.89 -7.66
N ASP A 8 3.65 10.19 -7.90
CA ASP A 8 3.48 10.82 -9.24
C ASP A 8 4.51 10.36 -10.30
N ASN A 9 5.66 9.89 -9.85
CA ASN A 9 6.80 9.43 -10.65
C ASN A 9 6.58 8.03 -11.29
N GLY A 10 5.49 7.33 -10.99
CA GLY A 10 5.17 6.02 -11.60
C GLY A 10 6.00 4.83 -11.12
N VAL A 11 6.67 4.94 -9.98
CA VAL A 11 7.46 3.84 -9.40
C VAL A 11 6.53 2.90 -8.63
N GLU A 12 6.34 1.69 -9.15
CA GLU A 12 5.50 0.64 -8.56
C GLU A 12 6.18 -0.04 -7.36
N GLU A 13 7.51 -0.16 -7.35
CA GLU A 13 8.25 -0.87 -6.31
C GLU A 13 9.58 -0.17 -5.98
N GLU A 14 9.92 -0.04 -4.68
CA GLU A 14 11.23 0.45 -4.24
C GLU A 14 11.81 -0.41 -3.10
N VAL A 15 13.11 -0.73 -3.19
CA VAL A 15 13.89 -1.27 -2.07
C VAL A 15 14.65 -0.12 -1.43
N ARG A 16 14.45 0.12 -0.14
CA ARG A 16 15.22 1.10 0.64
C ARG A 16 15.96 0.41 1.76
N THR A 17 17.27 0.61 1.80
CA THR A 17 18.08 0.29 2.99
C THR A 17 17.87 1.39 4.02
N SER A 18 17.44 1.02 5.22
CA SER A 18 17.30 1.91 6.36
C SER A 18 18.13 1.38 7.53
N ASN A 19 18.67 2.29 8.32
CA ASN A 19 19.35 1.99 9.57
C ASN A 19 18.50 2.53 10.71
N ASP A 20 18.01 1.64 11.57
CA ASP A 20 17.19 1.97 12.73
C ASP A 20 17.82 1.25 13.93
N TYR A 21 18.11 2.00 14.99
CA TYR A 21 18.78 1.48 16.20
C TYR A 21 20.11 0.74 15.95
N GLY A 22 20.86 1.11 14.90
CA GLY A 22 22.15 0.50 14.55
C GLY A 22 22.06 -0.78 13.72
N TYR A 23 20.85 -1.22 13.37
CA TYR A 23 20.63 -2.37 12.49
C TYR A 23 20.27 -1.89 11.09
N GLU A 24 21.04 -2.34 10.09
CA GLU A 24 20.68 -2.16 8.69
C GLU A 24 19.66 -3.22 8.28
N PHE A 25 18.58 -2.78 7.66
CA PHE A 25 17.61 -3.65 7.01
C PHE A 25 17.13 -3.04 5.70
N GLN A 26 16.71 -3.91 4.80
CA GLN A 26 16.08 -3.52 3.54
C GLN A 26 14.56 -3.57 3.71
N ARG A 27 13.90 -2.44 3.46
CA ARG A 27 12.44 -2.37 3.33
C ARG A 27 12.08 -2.41 1.86
N PHE A 28 11.26 -3.38 1.51
CA PHE A 28 10.56 -3.42 0.23
C PHE A 28 9.25 -2.66 0.36
N PHE A 29 8.99 -1.73 -0.56
CA PHE A 29 7.74 -1.00 -0.64
C PHE A 29 7.14 -1.24 -2.02
N SER A 30 5.94 -1.82 -2.05
CA SER A 30 5.08 -1.81 -3.24
C SER A 30 4.04 -0.72 -3.11
N TYR A 31 3.90 0.05 -4.17
CA TYR A 31 2.97 1.14 -4.31
C TYR A 31 1.86 0.72 -5.26
N TYR A 32 0.62 0.91 -4.83
CA TYR A 32 -0.55 0.53 -5.64
C TYR A 32 -1.52 1.68 -5.72
N ARG A 33 -2.17 1.82 -6.87
CA ARG A 33 -3.35 2.66 -6.99
C ARG A 33 -4.50 1.98 -6.26
N PRO A 34 -5.40 2.75 -5.65
CA PRO A 34 -6.58 2.18 -4.99
C PRO A 34 -7.39 1.27 -5.93
N GLU A 35 -7.48 1.64 -7.21
CA GLU A 35 -8.20 0.89 -8.25
C GLU A 35 -7.58 -0.48 -8.53
N GLU A 36 -6.25 -0.58 -8.51
CA GLU A 36 -5.53 -1.83 -8.73
C GLU A 36 -5.75 -2.81 -7.59
N ILE A 37 -5.78 -2.30 -6.36
CA ILE A 37 -6.10 -3.10 -5.18
C ILE A 37 -7.54 -3.60 -5.23
N LYS A 38 -8.49 -2.74 -5.61
CA LYS A 38 -9.90 -3.13 -5.73
C LYS A 38 -10.08 -4.24 -6.75
N LYS A 39 -9.51 -4.05 -7.94
CA LYS A 39 -9.57 -5.05 -9.00
C LYS A 39 -8.90 -6.36 -8.59
N TYR A 40 -7.75 -6.29 -7.91
CA TYR A 40 -7.10 -7.47 -7.38
C TYR A 40 -8.01 -8.25 -6.44
N PHE A 41 -8.72 -7.57 -5.51
CA PHE A 41 -9.67 -8.22 -4.61
C PHE A 41 -10.84 -8.87 -5.37
N GLU A 42 -11.41 -8.20 -6.37
CA GLU A 42 -12.46 -8.76 -7.23
C GLU A 42 -11.95 -9.99 -8.01
N ASP A 43 -10.76 -9.92 -8.61
CA ASP A 43 -10.16 -10.99 -9.41
C ASP A 43 -9.89 -12.26 -8.57
N VAL A 44 -9.63 -12.12 -7.27
CA VAL A 44 -9.48 -13.27 -6.35
C VAL A 44 -10.79 -13.69 -5.66
N GLY A 45 -11.93 -13.10 -6.06
CA GLY A 45 -13.26 -13.44 -5.56
C GLY A 45 -13.56 -12.95 -4.15
N LEU A 46 -12.86 -11.92 -3.68
CA LEU A 46 -13.06 -11.32 -2.36
C LEU A 46 -13.97 -10.09 -2.49
N GLU A 47 -15.05 -10.09 -1.72
CA GLU A 47 -15.97 -8.96 -1.65
C GLU A 47 -15.44 -7.90 -0.67
N ILE A 48 -15.34 -6.65 -1.13
CA ILE A 48 -14.99 -5.51 -0.28
C ILE A 48 -16.26 -5.03 0.42
N VAL A 49 -16.37 -5.32 1.71
CA VAL A 49 -17.57 -4.98 2.51
C VAL A 49 -17.47 -3.58 3.12
N TRP A 50 -16.25 -3.07 3.26
CA TRP A 50 -16.00 -1.73 3.77
C TRP A 50 -14.65 -1.21 3.31
N GLU A 51 -14.63 0.06 2.90
CA GLU A 51 -13.41 0.79 2.59
C GLU A 51 -13.39 2.15 3.29
N ASN A 52 -12.20 2.57 3.71
CA ASN A 52 -11.96 3.92 4.21
C ASN A 52 -10.56 4.35 3.79
N SER A 53 -10.42 5.61 3.38
CA SER A 53 -9.11 6.21 3.12
C SER A 53 -8.84 7.38 4.07
N LYS A 54 -7.65 7.38 4.65
CA LYS A 54 -7.18 8.46 5.53
C LYS A 54 -5.87 9.02 5.02
N LYS A 55 -5.89 10.28 4.58
CA LYS A 55 -4.68 11.01 4.21
C LYS A 55 -3.94 11.46 5.48
N THR A 56 -2.70 11.02 5.64
CA THR A 56 -1.81 11.40 6.73
C THR A 56 -0.48 11.86 6.13
N GLY A 57 -0.25 13.18 6.13
CA GLY A 57 0.89 13.80 5.45
C GLY A 57 0.86 13.54 3.94
N ASN A 58 1.97 13.01 3.41
CA ASN A 58 2.11 12.65 1.98
C ASN A 58 1.68 11.21 1.68
N CYS A 59 1.03 10.53 2.62
CA CYS A 59 0.56 9.15 2.46
C CYS A 59 -0.96 9.10 2.58
N GLU A 60 -1.60 8.33 1.71
CA GLU A 60 -2.99 7.94 1.87
C GLU A 60 -3.03 6.50 2.35
N TRP A 61 -3.72 6.29 3.47
CA TRP A 61 -3.91 4.99 4.08
C TRP A 61 -5.25 4.44 3.63
N LEU A 62 -5.25 3.28 2.99
CA LEU A 62 -6.47 2.54 2.65
C LEU A 62 -6.68 1.42 3.66
N GLN A 63 -7.86 1.37 4.25
CA GLN A 63 -8.30 0.29 5.11
C GLN A 63 -9.47 -0.42 4.43
N ILE A 64 -9.33 -1.74 4.25
CA ILE A 64 -10.30 -2.57 3.54
C ILE A 64 -10.66 -3.76 4.44
N ILE A 65 -11.96 -4.03 4.60
CA ILE A 65 -12.48 -5.23 5.28
C ILE A 65 -13.09 -6.12 4.20
N LYS A 66 -12.73 -7.41 4.24
CA LYS A 66 -13.20 -8.45 3.33
C LYS A 66 -13.86 -9.59 4.10
N PHE A 67 -14.76 -10.32 3.44
CA PHE A 67 -15.36 -11.56 3.96
C PHE A 67 -14.60 -12.80 3.45
#